data_AF-A0AAX1U7Y6-F1
#
_entry.id   AF-A0AAX1U7Y6-F1
#
_cell.length_a   1.000
_cell.length_b   1.000
_cell.length_c   1.000
_cell.angle_alpha   90.00
_cell.angle_beta   90.00
_cell.angle_gamma   90.00
#
_symmetry.space_group_name_H-M   'P 1'
#
loop_
_entity.id
_entity.type
_entity.pdbx_description
1 polymer ?
#
loop_
_entity_poly.entity_id
_entity_poly.type
_entity_poly.pdbx_seq_one_letter_code
_entity_poly.pdbx_strand_id
1 'polypeptide(L)'
;MQSIPRLSAAQIIKTVKNITAKEIYKRFPEVKEKLWGGQFWSDGYYVSTVGQHGNEKVIQEYVKKQGTEKEYEQLLKQEQLDLFE
;
A
#
# COMPACT_ATOMS: atom_id res chain seq x y z
N MET A 1 9.42 -7.78 -0.59
CA MET A 1 8.71 -7.28 0.60
C MET A 1 7.28 -7.01 0.20
N GLN A 2 6.32 -7.68 0.82
CA GLN A 2 4.89 -7.49 0.53
C GLN A 2 4.29 -6.55 1.58
N SER A 3 3.47 -5.59 1.15
CA SER A 3 2.82 -4.62 2.02
C SER A 3 1.44 -4.28 1.47
N ILE A 4 0.59 -3.71 2.32
CA ILE A 4 -0.64 -3.06 1.89
C ILE A 4 -0.32 -1.88 0.96
N PRO A 5 -1.14 -1.62 -0.07
CA PRO A 5 -0.88 -0.59 -1.08
C PRO A 5 -0.99 0.84 -0.54
N ARG A 6 -1.59 1.03 0.64
CA ARG A 6 -1.72 2.35 1.29
C ARG A 6 -0.36 2.94 1.71
N LEU A 7 0.64 2.10 1.96
CA LEU A 7 1.97 2.54 2.36
C LEU A 7 2.85 2.74 1.14
N SER A 8 3.51 3.90 1.06
CA SER A 8 4.48 4.13 -0.01
C SER A 8 5.76 3.33 0.24
N ALA A 9 6.48 2.99 -0.84
CA ALA A 9 7.78 2.32 -0.75
C ALA A 9 8.76 3.10 0.16
N ALA A 10 8.75 4.44 0.08
CA ALA A 10 9.57 5.30 0.92
C ALA A 10 9.26 5.14 2.41
N GLN A 11 7.98 5.07 2.79
CA GLN A 11 7.57 4.88 4.19
C GLN A 11 8.02 3.52 4.73
N ILE A 12 7.86 2.47 3.93
CA ILE A 12 8.27 1.11 4.29
C ILE A 12 9.78 1.08 4.50
N ILE A 13 10.56 1.56 3.53
CA ILE A 13 12.03 1.53 3.58
C ILE A 13 12.56 2.39 4.72
N LYS A 14 11.99 3.58 4.95
CA LYS A 14 12.33 4.41 6.12
C LYS A 14 12.13 3.66 7.43
N THR A 15 11.00 2.98 7.58
CA THR A 15 10.69 2.19 8.78
C THR A 15 11.69 1.06 8.99
N VAL A 16 11.99 0.31 7.93
CA VAL A 16 12.96 -0.80 7.97
C VAL A 16 14.36 -0.29 8.34
N LYS A 17 14.86 0.73 7.64
CA LYS A 17 16.19 1.32 7.88
C LYS A 17 16.31 1.83 9.31
N ASN A 18 15.28 2.50 9.83
CA ASN A 18 15.26 3.04 11.19
C ASN A 18 15.27 1.93 12.26
N ILE A 19 14.38 0.95 12.15
CA ILE A 19 14.25 -0.12 13.16
C ILE A 19 15.52 -0.96 13.18
N THR A 20 16.02 -1.36 12.02
CA THR A 20 17.22 -2.20 11.92
C THR A 20 18.46 -1.48 12.45
N ALA A 21 18.68 -0.21 12.09
CA ALA A 21 19.80 0.58 12.61
C ALA A 21 19.73 0.70 14.14
N LYS A 22 18.54 1.03 14.68
CA LYS A 22 18.34 1.17 16.13
C LYS A 22 18.62 -0.14 16.87
N GLU A 23 18.13 -1.26 16.36
CA GLU A 23 18.32 -2.57 17.01
C GLU A 23 19.76 -3.04 16.93
N ILE A 24 20.44 -2.79 15.81
CA ILE A 24 21.87 -3.12 15.66
C ILE A 24 22.71 -2.29 16.63
N TYR A 25 22.51 -0.97 16.71
CA TYR A 25 23.26 -0.15 17.67
C TYR A 25 22.98 -0.48 19.12
N LYS A 26 21.77 -1.00 19.44
CA LYS A 26 21.45 -1.47 20.78
C LYS A 26 22.21 -2.74 21.14
N ARG A 27 22.36 -3.67 20.18
CA ARG A 27 23.03 -4.97 20.41
C ARG A 27 24.54 -4.90 20.26
N PHE A 28 25.03 -4.02 19.39
CA PHE A 28 26.43 -3.88 19.01
C PHE A 28 26.83 -2.39 19.02
N PRO A 29 27.00 -1.78 20.21
CA PRO A 29 27.33 -0.35 20.33
C PRO A 29 28.64 0.03 19.60
N GLU A 30 29.59 -0.89 19.51
CA GLU A 30 30.89 -0.71 18.83
C GLU A 30 30.76 -0.41 17.33
N VAL A 31 29.64 -0.78 16.72
CA VAL A 31 29.36 -0.48 15.30
C VAL A 31 29.25 1.03 15.08
N LYS A 32 28.81 1.79 16.09
CA LYS A 32 28.67 3.25 16.00
C LYS A 32 30.02 3.96 15.87
N GLU A 33 31.08 3.38 16.43
CA GLU A 33 32.45 3.93 16.31
C GLU A 33 33.04 3.62 14.94
N LYS A 34 32.68 2.47 14.36
CA LYS A 34 33.14 2.04 13.03
C LYS A 34 32.42 2.76 11.89
N LEU A 35 31.20 3.23 12.12
CA LEU A 35 30.36 3.88 11.11
C LEU A 35 30.14 5.36 11.45
N TRP A 36 30.69 6.24 10.60
CA TRP A 36 30.45 7.69 10.46
C TRP A 36 29.49 8.37 11.46
N GLY A 37 29.77 8.31 12.76
CA GLY A 37 28.95 8.96 13.79
C GLY A 37 27.52 8.44 13.94
N GLY A 38 27.23 7.20 13.53
CA GLY A 38 25.90 6.57 13.73
C GLY A 38 24.99 6.52 12.50
N GLN A 39 25.46 6.90 11.32
CA GLN A 39 24.77 6.61 10.07
C GLN A 39 25.01 5.14 9.66
N PHE A 40 24.00 4.28 9.87
CA PHE A 40 24.12 2.84 9.60
C PHE A 40 23.91 2.51 8.12
N TRP A 41 22.90 3.12 7.51
CA TRP A 41 22.55 2.93 6.10
C TRP A 41 22.95 4.17 5.31
N SER A 42 23.26 4.01 4.02
CA SER A 42 23.37 5.14 3.09
C SER A 42 22.03 5.86 2.94
N ASP A 43 22.02 7.12 2.51
CA ASP A 43 20.77 7.90 2.38
C ASP A 43 19.81 7.31 1.33
N GLY A 44 20.38 6.81 0.23
CA GLY A 44 19.63 6.26 -0.89
C GLY A 44 18.97 4.91 -0.62
N TYR A 45 18.10 4.52 -1.55
CA TYR A 45 17.54 3.18 -1.67
C TYR A 45 17.13 2.93 -3.12
N TYR A 46 17.10 1.65 -3.51
CA TYR A 46 16.56 1.20 -4.79
C TYR A 46 15.29 0.39 -4.56
N VAL A 47 14.29 0.57 -5.41
CA VAL A 47 13.03 -0.18 -5.35
C VAL A 47 12.57 -0.57 -6.75
N SER A 48 12.13 -1.82 -6.89
CA SER A 48 11.50 -2.35 -8.09
C SER A 48 10.27 -3.18 -7.72
N THR A 49 9.31 -3.25 -8.62
CA THR A 49 8.13 -4.10 -8.47
C THR A 49 8.45 -5.52 -8.93
N VAL A 50 7.91 -6.50 -8.21
CA VAL A 50 7.93 -7.91 -8.61
C VAL A 50 6.52 -8.46 -8.50
N GLY A 51 6.04 -9.12 -9.56
CA GLY A 51 4.72 -9.75 -9.59
C GLY A 51 4.87 -11.21 -9.98
N GLN A 52 4.47 -12.13 -9.10
CA GLN A 52 4.50 -13.57 -9.42
C GLN A 52 3.31 -14.02 -10.28
N HIS A 53 2.18 -13.29 -10.27
CA HIS A 53 0.91 -13.77 -10.81
C HIS A 53 0.11 -12.68 -11.53
N GLY A 54 0.68 -12.08 -12.58
CA GLY A 54 -0.09 -11.30 -13.55
C GLY A 54 -0.92 -12.23 -14.44
N ASN A 55 -1.93 -12.90 -13.87
CA ASN A 55 -2.81 -13.78 -14.63
C ASN A 55 -3.93 -12.94 -15.26
N GLU A 56 -3.91 -12.81 -16.58
CA GLU A 56 -4.93 -12.09 -17.35
C GLU A 56 -6.36 -12.51 -16.96
N LYS A 57 -6.58 -13.80 -16.67
CA LYS A 57 -7.89 -14.29 -16.23
C LYS A 57 -8.34 -13.68 -14.90
N VAL A 58 -7.42 -13.51 -13.95
CA VAL A 58 -7.72 -12.90 -12.64
C VAL A 58 -8.06 -11.42 -12.79
N ILE A 59 -7.32 -10.71 -13.65
CA ILE A 59 -7.61 -9.30 -13.96
C ILE A 59 -8.96 -9.19 -14.68
N GLN A 60 -9.22 -10.07 -15.65
CA GLN A 60 -10.47 -10.10 -16.41
C GLN A 60 -11.68 -10.40 -15.51
N GLU A 61 -11.59 -11.37 -14.62
CA GLU A 61 -12.63 -11.70 -13.65
C GLU A 61 -12.87 -10.56 -12.66
N TYR A 62 -11.80 -9.91 -12.18
CA TYR A 62 -11.92 -8.75 -11.31
C TYR A 62 -12.70 -7.63 -11.99
N VAL A 63 -12.37 -7.29 -13.24
CA VAL A 63 -13.06 -6.25 -14.02
C VAL A 63 -14.51 -6.63 -14.32
N LYS A 64 -14.78 -7.87 -14.75
CA LYS A 64 -16.15 -8.34 -15.04
C LYS A 64 -17.09 -8.25 -13.84
N LYS A 65 -16.56 -8.42 -12.62
CA LYS A 65 -17.32 -8.33 -11.37
C LYS A 65 -17.48 -6.90 -10.86
N GLN A 66 -16.76 -5.91 -11.42
CA GLN A 66 -16.96 -4.50 -11.04
C GLN A 66 -18.32 -4.03 -11.56
N GLY A 67 -19.18 -3.55 -10.66
CA GLY A 67 -20.49 -2.97 -11.01
C GLY A 67 -21.63 -3.97 -11.23
N THR A 68 -21.41 -5.27 -11.03
CA THR A 68 -22.49 -6.28 -11.15
C THR A 68 -23.33 -6.40 -9.87
N GLU A 69 -22.85 -5.90 -8.72
CA GLU A 69 -23.62 -5.82 -7.48
C GLU A 69 -24.21 -4.42 -7.31
N LYS A 70 -25.35 -4.25 -7.97
CA LYS A 70 -26.62 -3.78 -7.40
C LYS A 70 -27.55 -3.65 -8.60
N GLU A 71 -28.56 -4.53 -8.68
CA GLU A 71 -29.80 -4.09 -9.31
C GLU A 71 -30.11 -2.72 -8.72
N TYR A 72 -30.28 -1.73 -9.58
CA TYR A 72 -30.61 -0.38 -9.15
C TYR A 72 -32.00 -0.46 -8.49
N GLU A 73 -32.04 -0.73 -7.20
CA GLU A 73 -33.24 -0.62 -6.37
C GLU A 73 -33.64 0.86 -6.43
N GLN A 74 -34.60 1.18 -7.31
CA GLN A 74 -35.26 2.49 -7.31
C GLN A 74 -36.00 2.63 -5.98
N LEU A 75 -35.31 3.16 -4.97
CA LEU A 75 -35.86 3.37 -3.62
C LEU A 75 -37.02 4.37 -3.58
N LEU A 76 -37.17 5.19 -4.63
CA LEU A 76 -38.25 6.15 -4.78
C LEU A 76 -38.80 6.09 -6.20
N LYS A 77 -39.91 5.36 -6.37
CA LYS A 77 -40.88 5.72 -7.39
C LYS A 77 -41.52 7.02 -6.90
N GLN A 78 -41.09 8.17 -7.41
CA GLN A 78 -41.88 9.38 -7.24
C GLN A 78 -43.21 9.12 -7.94
N GLU A 79 -44.26 8.85 -7.16
CA GLU A 79 -45.59 9.22 -7.58
C GLU A 79 -45.52 10.72 -7.81
N GLN A 80 -45.50 11.10 -9.09
CA GLN A 80 -45.59 12.48 -9.50
C GLN A 80 -46.89 13.02 -8.90
N LEU A 81 -46.79 13.78 -7.82
CA LEU A 81 -47.92 14.55 -7.30
C LEU A 81 -48.34 15.46 -8.45
N ASP A 82 -49.53 15.25 -8.98
CA ASP A 82 -50.17 16.17 -9.94
C ASP A 82 -50.35 17.52 -9.24
N LEU A 83 -49.31 18.34 -9.30
CA LEU A 83 -49.24 19.62 -8.61
C LEU A 83 -49.79 20.76 -9.46
N PHE A 84 -50.72 20.46 -10.38
CA PHE A 84 -51.52 21.42 -11.13
C PHE A 84 -52.86 20.79 -11.55
N GLU A 85 -53.85 20.86 -10.67
CA GLU A 85 -55.23 21.23 -11.02
C GLU A 85 -55.58 22.52 -10.29
#